data_AF-A0A950ZAM2-F1
#
_entry.id   AF-A0A950ZAM2-F1
#
_cell.length_a   1.000
_cell.length_b   1.000
_cell.length_c   1.000
_cell.angle_alpha   90.00
_cell.angle_beta   90.00
_cell.angle_gamma   90.00
#
_symmetry.space_group_name_H-M   'P 1'
#
loop_
_entity.id
_entity.type
_entity.pdbx_description
1 polymer ?
#
loop_
_entity_poly.entity_id
_entity_poly.type
_entity_poly.pdbx_seq_one_letter_code
_entity_poly.pdbx_strand_id
1 'polypeptide(L)'
;MPQVPGLVNSNLNHGKIIAVAGNQATAADVVEALQRAGYRIDFWLNVGPEHAEGIADYHDFEAEARRRDIRLLRPPTYAMRDEASRALFENARIDLLISVGWQRLFPRWFLERLSIGAFGMHGSAEPLPRGRGRSPMVWSILENRDRFFTNLFRYDEGVDSGEIVATQRFDVLASDTIQTLQHKNALAQIQLLEKHLPALLRGDAPLRPQPADLEPTYYPKRIPEDGVVDWSDSACRIDRLVRAVTRPYPGAFTFAEGKKIMIWEGSPFDRHLKLSAAPGEIAAAFHDGTFLVQCGDFAYWIKTWEGPAGWRPQKGDRFESRPNPSWKKLESMRVAGGSEPPFTFEGYGQLLEALKSGGYRSTLFQEDDGAEGRVLLRHDIDKDPIAALRLAEAEAGAGFRASYFFLLRCPLYSVLEPEGVEPIRAIAGLGHSVGLHCDEWRMLRGQLCDR
;
A
#
# COMPACT_ATOMS: atom_id res chain seq x y z
N MET A 1 14.71 37.45 11.03
CA MET A 1 15.01 36.01 10.79
C MET A 1 16.46 35.78 11.17
N PRO A 2 16.78 34.87 12.10
CA PRO A 2 18.16 34.61 12.43
C PRO A 2 18.81 33.81 11.31
N GLN A 3 19.99 34.24 10.87
CA GLN A 3 20.82 33.56 9.89
C GLN A 3 21.25 32.19 10.44
N VAL A 4 21.05 31.14 9.65
CA VAL A 4 21.56 29.79 9.96
C VAL A 4 23.09 29.82 9.84
N PRO A 5 23.84 29.43 10.89
CA PRO A 5 25.31 29.43 10.86
C PRO A 5 25.84 28.48 9.78
N GLY A 6 26.93 28.89 9.12
CA GLY A 6 27.52 28.24 7.96
C GLY A 6 27.76 26.73 8.10
N LEU A 7 27.28 25.98 7.09
CA LEU A 7 27.65 24.60 6.85
C LEU A 7 29.17 24.48 6.72
N VAL A 8 29.79 23.75 7.65
CA VAL A 8 31.19 23.35 7.57
C VAL A 8 31.35 22.51 6.30
N ASN A 9 32.26 22.95 5.45
CA ASN A 9 32.46 22.51 4.08
C ASN A 9 33.26 21.20 4.00
N SER A 10 32.84 20.15 4.72
CA SER A 10 33.45 18.81 4.61
C SER A 10 32.62 17.94 3.68
N ASN A 11 33.05 17.81 2.42
CA ASN A 11 32.43 16.91 1.45
C ASN A 11 32.68 15.44 1.86
N LEU A 12 31.63 14.75 2.33
CA LEU A 12 31.70 13.35 2.77
C LEU A 12 31.75 12.33 1.63
N ASN A 13 31.78 12.77 0.37
CA ASN A 13 31.76 11.86 -0.78
C ASN A 13 33.04 11.02 -0.94
N HIS A 14 34.13 11.31 -0.21
CA HIS A 14 35.43 10.63 -0.34
C HIS A 14 35.97 10.60 -1.80
N GLY A 15 35.78 11.70 -2.53
CA GLY A 15 36.20 11.84 -3.93
C GLY A 15 35.30 11.12 -4.96
N LYS A 16 34.19 10.52 -4.51
CA LYS A 16 33.18 9.90 -5.39
C LYS A 16 32.20 10.94 -5.92
N ILE A 17 31.70 10.71 -7.12
CA ILE A 17 30.67 11.54 -7.74
C ILE A 17 29.30 10.89 -7.53
N ILE A 18 28.39 11.64 -6.90
CA ILE A 18 27.04 11.16 -6.56
C ILE A 18 26.02 11.82 -7.49
N ALA A 19 25.15 11.00 -8.07
CA ALA A 19 23.99 11.45 -8.82
C ALA A 19 22.69 10.99 -8.15
N VAL A 20 21.64 11.80 -8.24
CA VAL A 20 20.27 11.41 -7.87
C VAL A 20 19.40 11.34 -9.13
N ALA A 21 18.59 10.30 -9.28
CA ALA A 21 17.59 10.20 -10.35
C ALA A 21 16.19 10.21 -9.76
N GLY A 22 15.32 11.09 -10.25
CA GLY A 22 13.96 11.20 -9.75
C GLY A 22 13.12 12.27 -10.43
N ASN A 23 11.81 12.03 -10.46
CA ASN A 23 10.84 12.94 -11.09
C ASN A 23 9.69 13.34 -10.15
N GLN A 24 9.77 12.98 -8.87
CA GLN A 24 8.72 13.19 -7.87
C GLN A 24 9.26 13.97 -6.68
N ALA A 25 8.39 14.64 -5.91
CA ALA A 25 8.81 15.54 -4.83
C ALA A 25 9.77 14.88 -3.82
N THR A 26 9.60 13.57 -3.56
CA THR A 26 10.47 12.77 -2.69
C THR A 26 11.95 12.81 -3.11
N ALA A 27 12.25 12.97 -4.40
CA ALA A 27 13.64 13.11 -4.86
C ALA A 27 14.27 14.39 -4.33
N ALA A 28 13.52 15.49 -4.27
CA ALA A 28 14.00 16.75 -3.69
C ALA A 28 14.21 16.63 -2.18
N ASP A 29 13.31 15.94 -1.47
CA ASP A 29 13.44 15.67 -0.03
C ASP A 29 14.74 14.89 0.26
N VAL A 30 15.04 13.88 -0.56
CA VAL A 30 16.26 13.09 -0.44
C VAL A 30 17.50 13.92 -0.76
N VAL A 31 17.51 14.71 -1.84
CA VAL A 31 18.62 15.62 -2.16
C VAL A 31 18.89 16.57 -1.00
N GLU A 32 17.85 17.18 -0.44
CA GLU A 32 17.96 18.08 0.70
C GLU A 32 18.53 17.40 1.94
N ALA A 33 18.04 16.22 2.28
CA ALA A 33 18.54 15.46 3.43
C ALA A 33 20.01 15.08 3.27
N LEU A 34 20.40 14.59 2.08
CA LEU A 34 21.80 14.23 1.80
C LEU A 34 22.73 15.45 1.86
N GLN A 35 22.33 16.58 1.31
CA GLN A 35 23.10 17.83 1.40
C GLN A 35 23.25 18.30 2.86
N ARG A 36 22.17 18.23 3.66
CA ARG A 36 22.23 18.53 5.10
C ARG A 36 23.14 17.58 5.87
N ALA A 37 23.20 16.31 5.48
CA ALA A 37 24.09 15.32 6.07
C ALA A 37 25.57 15.48 5.63
N GLY A 38 25.89 16.45 4.75
CA GLY A 38 27.26 16.76 4.33
C GLY A 38 27.71 16.09 3.03
N TYR A 39 26.79 15.48 2.27
CA TYR A 39 27.09 14.92 0.95
C TYR A 39 26.86 15.94 -0.15
N ARG A 40 27.79 15.97 -1.11
CA ARG A 40 27.62 16.76 -2.33
C ARG A 40 26.88 15.93 -3.37
N ILE A 41 25.80 16.46 -3.92
CA ILE A 41 25.11 15.86 -5.08
C ILE A 41 25.60 16.58 -6.33
N ASP A 42 26.31 15.88 -7.20
CA ASP A 42 26.95 16.47 -8.37
C ASP A 42 26.00 16.56 -9.56
N PHE A 43 25.16 15.54 -9.72
CA PHE A 43 24.21 15.43 -10.83
C PHE A 43 22.79 15.11 -10.36
N TRP A 44 21.80 15.68 -11.04
CA TRP A 44 20.40 15.30 -10.85
C TRP A 44 19.79 14.92 -12.20
N LEU A 45 19.41 13.65 -12.33
CA LEU A 45 18.69 13.13 -13.48
C LEU A 45 17.19 13.36 -13.30
N ASN A 46 16.62 14.20 -14.15
CA ASN A 46 15.20 14.56 -14.16
C ASN A 46 14.75 14.71 -15.62
N VAL A 47 13.72 14.00 -16.05
CA VAL A 47 13.23 14.12 -17.43
C VAL A 47 12.51 15.46 -17.62
N GLY A 48 12.50 15.97 -18.86
CA GLY A 48 11.83 17.21 -19.19
C GLY A 48 10.30 17.13 -19.07
N PRO A 49 9.60 18.29 -18.97
CA PRO A 49 8.14 18.35 -18.84
C PRO A 49 7.38 17.63 -19.96
N GLU A 50 8.00 17.46 -21.13
CA GLU A 50 7.45 16.67 -22.24
C GLU A 50 7.22 15.20 -21.90
N HIS A 51 7.85 14.68 -20.84
CA HIS A 51 7.65 13.31 -20.34
C HIS A 51 6.77 13.25 -19.08
N ALA A 52 6.19 14.39 -18.64
CA ALA A 52 5.40 14.45 -17.42
C ALA A 52 4.14 13.57 -17.49
N GLU A 53 3.59 13.37 -18.69
CA GLU A 53 2.41 12.54 -18.89
C GLU A 53 2.67 11.10 -18.42
N GLY A 54 1.84 10.64 -17.48
CA GLY A 54 1.94 9.29 -16.93
C GLY A 54 2.94 9.13 -15.78
N ILE A 55 3.59 10.22 -15.33
CA ILE A 55 4.35 10.30 -14.08
C ILE A 55 3.46 10.96 -13.02
N ALA A 56 3.01 10.18 -12.04
CA ALA A 56 2.25 10.72 -10.91
C ALA A 56 3.14 11.64 -10.06
N ASP A 57 2.60 12.79 -9.65
CA ASP A 57 3.35 13.81 -8.86
C ASP A 57 4.66 14.22 -9.56
N TYR A 58 4.59 14.58 -10.84
CA TYR A 58 5.76 15.05 -11.58
C TYR A 58 6.23 16.42 -11.09
N HIS A 59 7.53 16.57 -10.88
CA HIS A 59 8.20 17.85 -10.62
C HIS A 59 9.33 18.08 -11.60
N ASP A 60 9.39 19.31 -12.11
CA ASP A 60 10.54 19.80 -12.86
C ASP A 60 11.55 20.44 -11.91
N PHE A 61 12.74 19.85 -11.80
CA PHE A 61 13.76 20.27 -10.85
C PHE A 61 14.76 21.30 -11.37
N GLU A 62 14.56 21.91 -12.52
CA GLU A 62 15.53 22.89 -13.07
C GLU A 62 15.80 24.08 -12.15
N ALA A 63 14.76 24.72 -11.63
CA ALA A 63 14.91 25.84 -10.70
C ALA A 63 15.56 25.40 -9.38
N GLU A 64 15.16 24.23 -8.88
CA GLU A 64 15.67 23.61 -7.64
C GLU A 64 17.18 23.29 -7.77
N ALA A 65 17.57 22.61 -8.85
CA ALA A 65 18.95 22.22 -9.13
C ALA A 65 19.85 23.44 -9.28
N ARG A 66 19.40 24.49 -9.99
CA ARG A 66 20.15 25.75 -10.09
C ARG A 66 20.36 26.41 -8.72
N ARG A 67 19.35 26.43 -7.85
CA ARG A 67 19.48 26.99 -6.49
C ARG A 67 20.46 26.22 -5.62
N ARG A 68 20.57 24.91 -5.83
CA ARG A 68 21.40 23.99 -5.04
C ARG A 68 22.79 23.74 -5.63
N ASP A 69 23.13 24.40 -6.74
CA ASP A 69 24.38 24.19 -7.51
C ASP A 69 24.59 22.72 -7.94
N ILE A 70 23.51 22.07 -8.38
CA ILE A 70 23.52 20.69 -8.89
C ILE A 70 23.39 20.71 -10.40
N ARG A 71 24.23 19.95 -11.11
CA ARG A 71 24.14 19.86 -12.57
C ARG A 71 22.96 18.96 -12.98
N LEU A 72 21.95 19.55 -13.59
CA LEU A 72 20.82 18.81 -14.13
C LEU A 72 21.25 18.04 -15.39
N LEU A 73 20.90 16.75 -15.46
CA LEU A 73 21.02 15.91 -16.65
C LEU A 73 19.61 15.53 -17.09
N ARG A 74 19.22 15.92 -18.31
CA ARG A 74 17.91 15.59 -18.89
C ARG A 74 18.07 14.59 -20.03
N PRO A 75 17.86 13.29 -19.80
CA PRO A 75 17.85 12.32 -20.89
C PRO A 75 16.72 12.67 -21.87
N PRO A 76 16.98 12.67 -23.19
CA PRO A 76 15.97 12.98 -24.22
C PRO A 76 14.82 11.96 -24.24
N THR A 77 15.07 10.73 -23.78
CA THR A 77 14.02 9.73 -23.56
C THR A 77 14.07 9.18 -22.15
N TYR A 78 12.90 8.93 -21.55
CA TYR A 78 12.83 8.41 -20.18
C TYR A 78 13.41 6.98 -20.04
N ALA A 79 13.41 6.19 -21.12
CA ALA A 79 14.01 4.85 -21.11
C ALA A 79 15.54 4.86 -21.32
N MET A 80 16.10 5.98 -21.78
CA MET A 80 17.53 6.18 -22.06
C MET A 80 18.14 5.11 -22.98
N ARG A 81 17.36 4.58 -23.93
CA ARG A 81 17.83 3.52 -24.85
C ARG A 81 18.46 4.06 -26.13
N ASP A 82 18.30 5.36 -26.39
CA ASP A 82 18.75 6.04 -27.59
C ASP A 82 20.20 6.55 -27.49
N GLU A 83 20.81 6.85 -28.63
CA GLU A 83 22.20 7.30 -28.71
C GLU A 83 22.38 8.72 -28.14
N ALA A 84 21.37 9.58 -28.25
CA ALA A 84 21.45 10.93 -27.69
C ALA A 84 21.50 10.90 -26.15
N SER A 85 20.79 9.95 -25.52
CA SER A 85 20.95 9.65 -24.09
C SER A 85 22.37 9.18 -23.78
N ARG A 86 22.98 8.32 -24.59
CA ARG A 86 24.37 7.88 -24.36
C ARG A 86 25.37 9.04 -24.43
N ALA A 87 25.24 9.88 -25.45
CA ALA A 87 26.07 11.07 -25.65
C ALA A 87 26.02 12.03 -24.44
N LEU A 88 24.84 12.19 -23.82
CA LEU A 88 24.68 13.03 -22.62
C LEU A 88 25.59 12.58 -21.47
N PHE A 89 25.83 11.28 -21.32
CA PHE A 89 26.62 10.71 -20.23
C PHE A 89 28.09 10.45 -20.60
N GLU A 90 28.53 10.72 -21.83
CA GLU A 90 29.93 10.53 -22.24
C GLU A 90 30.91 11.28 -21.33
N ASN A 91 30.57 12.53 -20.99
CA ASN A 91 31.40 13.43 -20.18
C ASN A 91 30.91 13.54 -18.72
N ALA A 92 29.89 12.78 -18.33
CA ALA A 92 29.39 12.74 -16.96
C ALA A 92 29.84 11.43 -16.30
N ARG A 93 30.97 11.48 -15.59
CA ARG A 93 31.42 10.37 -14.76
C ARG A 93 30.60 10.36 -13.48
N ILE A 94 29.85 9.29 -13.25
CA ILE A 94 29.06 9.08 -12.04
C ILE A 94 29.57 7.80 -11.38
N ASP A 95 29.91 7.85 -10.10
CA ASP A 95 30.34 6.67 -9.37
C ASP A 95 29.13 5.95 -8.74
N LEU A 96 28.25 6.73 -8.09
CA LEU A 96 27.06 6.23 -7.40
C LEU A 96 25.81 6.97 -7.89
N LEU A 97 24.78 6.21 -8.26
CA LEU A 97 23.45 6.73 -8.54
C LEU A 97 22.48 6.34 -7.41
N ILE A 98 21.75 7.32 -6.87
CA ILE A 98 20.63 7.11 -5.96
C ILE A 98 19.32 7.36 -6.71
N SER A 99 18.54 6.32 -6.93
CA SER A 99 17.27 6.34 -7.66
C SER A 99 16.09 6.45 -6.69
N VAL A 100 15.36 7.56 -6.76
CA VAL A 100 14.21 7.89 -5.91
C VAL A 100 13.12 8.51 -6.77
N GLY A 101 12.00 7.82 -6.94
CA GLY A 101 10.91 8.31 -7.80
C GLY A 101 11.24 8.26 -9.30
N TRP A 102 12.24 7.47 -9.70
CA TRP A 102 12.50 7.12 -11.09
C TRP A 102 11.70 5.87 -11.48
N GLN A 103 10.89 5.96 -12.54
CA GLN A 103 9.88 4.96 -12.86
C GLN A 103 10.23 4.10 -14.09
N ARG A 104 11.45 4.17 -14.63
CA ARG A 104 11.89 3.32 -15.76
C ARG A 104 13.10 2.50 -15.37
N LEU A 105 13.26 1.34 -16.01
CA LEU A 105 14.46 0.54 -15.83
C LEU A 105 15.65 1.30 -16.40
N PHE A 106 16.76 1.28 -15.68
CA PHE A 106 18.02 1.78 -16.20
C PHE A 106 18.57 0.76 -17.21
N PRO A 107 18.96 1.19 -18.41
CA PRO A 107 19.52 0.27 -19.39
C PRO A 107 20.90 -0.20 -18.95
N ARG A 108 21.27 -1.43 -19.32
CA ARG A 108 22.56 -2.05 -18.97
C ARG A 108 23.77 -1.15 -19.22
N TRP A 109 23.82 -0.50 -20.38
CA TRP A 109 24.93 0.38 -20.75
C TRP A 109 25.15 1.50 -19.72
N PHE A 110 24.09 1.97 -19.07
CA PHE A 110 24.16 3.02 -18.07
C PHE A 110 24.60 2.46 -16.72
N LEU A 111 24.05 1.31 -16.32
CA LEU A 111 24.45 0.62 -15.09
C LEU A 111 25.93 0.26 -15.07
N GLU A 112 26.47 -0.22 -16.20
CA GLU A 112 27.89 -0.60 -16.35
C GLU A 112 28.86 0.60 -16.27
N ARG A 113 28.38 1.85 -16.41
CA ARG A 113 29.21 3.06 -16.27
C ARG A 113 29.41 3.51 -14.83
N LEU A 114 28.63 2.97 -13.89
CA LEU A 114 28.65 3.38 -12.49
C LEU A 114 29.67 2.54 -11.71
N SER A 115 30.75 3.16 -11.23
CA SER A 115 31.85 2.43 -10.58
C SER A 115 31.46 1.77 -9.25
N ILE A 116 30.49 2.34 -8.52
CA ILE A 116 29.89 1.77 -7.31
C ILE A 116 28.57 1.08 -7.66
N GLY A 117 27.75 1.72 -8.51
CA GLY A 117 26.49 1.17 -9.00
C GLY A 117 25.31 2.12 -8.84
N ALA A 118 24.14 1.65 -9.25
CA ALA A 118 22.86 2.30 -8.98
C ALA A 118 22.17 1.62 -7.81
N PHE A 119 21.71 2.42 -6.86
CA PHE A 119 20.95 2.00 -5.70
C PHE A 119 19.68 2.81 -5.62
N GLY A 120 18.62 2.25 -5.07
CA GLY A 120 17.42 3.03 -4.86
C GLY A 120 16.40 2.27 -4.06
N MET A 121 15.16 2.70 -4.20
CA MET A 121 14.12 2.39 -3.25
C MET A 121 12.98 1.64 -3.91
N HIS A 122 12.64 0.48 -3.37
CA HIS A 122 11.37 -0.17 -3.65
C HIS A 122 10.71 -0.56 -2.34
N GLY A 123 9.43 -0.26 -2.22
CA GLY A 123 8.67 -0.57 -1.03
C GLY A 123 7.44 -1.40 -1.32
N SER A 124 7.01 -2.20 -0.35
CA SER A 124 5.81 -3.04 -0.49
C SER A 124 5.29 -3.43 0.90
N ALA A 125 4.03 -3.88 0.99
CA ALA A 125 3.48 -4.41 2.23
C ALA A 125 4.08 -5.77 2.64
N GLU A 126 4.75 -6.45 1.72
CA GLU A 126 5.47 -7.70 1.94
C GLU A 126 6.98 -7.50 1.68
N PRO A 127 7.87 -8.25 2.36
CA PRO A 127 9.28 -8.24 2.04
C PRO A 127 9.52 -8.69 0.59
N LEU A 128 10.54 -8.10 -0.05
CA LEU A 128 11.03 -8.59 -1.35
C LEU A 128 11.43 -10.08 -1.24
N PRO A 129 11.13 -10.92 -2.26
CA PRO A 129 10.74 -10.56 -3.62
C PRO A 129 9.22 -10.33 -3.85
N ARG A 130 8.40 -10.32 -2.82
CA ARG A 130 6.96 -10.07 -2.97
C ARG A 130 6.65 -8.58 -3.06
N GLY A 131 5.61 -8.25 -3.82
CA GLY A 131 5.13 -6.88 -4.01
C GLY A 131 6.05 -6.01 -4.87
N ARG A 132 6.82 -6.60 -5.79
CA ARG A 132 7.57 -5.89 -6.83
C ARG A 132 6.63 -5.11 -7.76
N GLY A 133 7.17 -4.23 -8.61
CA GLY A 133 6.40 -3.59 -9.66
C GLY A 133 5.87 -2.22 -9.27
N ARG A 134 4.56 -1.98 -9.42
CA ARG A 134 4.02 -0.61 -9.53
C ARG A 134 2.97 -0.28 -8.49
N SER A 135 2.97 0.98 -8.06
CA SER A 135 1.98 1.56 -7.12
C SER A 135 1.87 0.84 -5.76
N PRO A 136 2.97 0.32 -5.17
CA PRO A 136 2.87 -0.54 -3.99
C PRO A 136 2.24 0.15 -2.76
N MET A 137 2.48 1.46 -2.56
CA MET A 137 1.83 2.22 -1.47
C MET A 137 0.30 2.26 -1.62
N VAL A 138 -0.18 2.49 -2.86
CA VAL A 138 -1.62 2.49 -3.17
C VAL A 138 -2.20 1.11 -2.91
N TRP A 139 -1.54 0.06 -3.42
CA TRP A 139 -1.97 -1.32 -3.20
C TRP A 139 -1.97 -1.73 -1.73
N SER A 140 -1.02 -1.24 -0.94
CA SER A 140 -0.96 -1.52 0.50
C SER A 140 -2.20 -0.99 1.22
N ILE A 141 -2.66 0.22 0.89
CA ILE A 141 -3.91 0.76 1.44
C ILE A 141 -5.11 -0.04 0.94
N LEU A 142 -5.18 -0.29 -0.38
CA LEU A 142 -6.30 -1.00 -1.00
C LEU A 142 -6.49 -2.42 -0.44
N GLU A 143 -5.40 -3.16 -0.25
CA GLU A 143 -5.39 -4.51 0.31
C GLU A 143 -5.54 -4.54 1.84
N ASN A 144 -5.73 -3.38 2.49
CA ASN A 144 -5.83 -3.25 3.94
C ASN A 144 -4.62 -3.84 4.68
N ARG A 145 -3.42 -3.54 4.19
CA ARG A 145 -2.17 -3.93 4.83
C ARG A 145 -1.87 -2.96 5.98
N ASP A 146 -1.22 -3.48 7.02
CA ASP A 146 -0.93 -2.80 8.29
C ASP A 146 0.54 -2.36 8.41
N ARG A 147 1.37 -2.71 7.42
CA ARG A 147 2.80 -2.44 7.40
C ARG A 147 3.31 -2.21 5.99
N PHE A 148 4.44 -1.56 5.92
CA PHE A 148 5.17 -1.30 4.69
C PHE A 148 6.67 -1.47 4.93
N PHE A 149 7.35 -2.10 3.99
CA PHE A 149 8.78 -2.36 3.99
C PHE A 149 9.41 -1.57 2.86
N THR A 150 10.21 -0.55 3.18
CA THR A 150 11.02 0.19 2.21
C THR A 150 12.40 -0.44 2.14
N ASN A 151 12.82 -0.87 0.96
CA ASN A 151 14.10 -1.54 0.75
C ASN A 151 15.05 -0.61 -0.02
N LEU A 152 16.24 -0.42 0.52
CA LEU A 152 17.38 0.09 -0.22
C LEU A 152 18.06 -1.10 -0.89
N PHE A 153 18.09 -1.12 -2.21
CA PHE A 153 18.62 -2.25 -3.00
C PHE A 153 19.46 -1.76 -4.18
N ARG A 154 20.35 -2.62 -4.67
CA ARG A 154 21.15 -2.39 -5.87
C ARG A 154 20.32 -2.70 -7.11
N TYR A 155 20.33 -1.82 -8.10
CA TYR A 155 19.66 -2.04 -9.37
C TYR A 155 20.42 -3.07 -10.22
N ASP A 156 19.66 -3.94 -10.87
CA ASP A 156 20.07 -4.79 -11.98
C ASP A 156 19.18 -4.47 -13.21
N GLU A 157 19.21 -5.33 -14.25
CA GLU A 157 18.36 -5.15 -15.44
C GLU A 157 16.88 -5.55 -15.21
N GLY A 158 16.58 -6.18 -14.08
CA GLY A 158 15.25 -6.69 -13.74
C GLY A 158 14.38 -5.69 -13.00
N VAL A 159 13.15 -6.11 -12.70
CA VAL A 159 12.19 -5.28 -11.97
C VAL A 159 12.33 -5.58 -10.48
N ASP A 160 12.90 -4.63 -9.74
CA ASP A 160 13.05 -4.68 -8.28
C ASP A 160 13.69 -5.99 -7.78
N SER A 161 14.60 -6.58 -8.57
CA SER A 161 15.16 -7.92 -8.36
C SER A 161 16.55 -7.98 -7.74
N GLY A 162 17.25 -6.84 -7.68
CA GLY A 162 18.62 -6.83 -7.22
C GLY A 162 18.79 -7.01 -5.70
N GLU A 163 20.04 -7.06 -5.28
CA GLU A 163 20.44 -7.36 -3.89
C GLU A 163 20.05 -6.23 -2.93
N ILE A 164 19.58 -6.63 -1.74
CA ILE A 164 19.12 -5.72 -0.70
C ILE A 164 20.29 -5.30 0.19
N VAL A 165 20.41 -3.99 0.41
CA VAL A 165 21.34 -3.40 1.38
C VAL A 165 20.71 -3.41 2.77
N ALA A 166 19.51 -2.85 2.87
CA ALA A 166 18.77 -2.74 4.12
C ALA A 166 17.28 -2.50 3.86
N THR A 167 16.47 -2.78 4.88
CA THR A 167 15.02 -2.60 4.85
C THR A 167 14.58 -1.83 6.09
N GLN A 168 13.73 -0.82 5.89
CA GLN A 168 13.05 -0.10 6.95
C GLN A 168 11.56 -0.45 6.93
N ARG A 169 11.03 -0.96 8.05
CA ARG A 169 9.61 -1.21 8.23
C ARG A 169 8.93 -0.03 8.92
N PHE A 170 7.72 0.30 8.51
CA PHE A 170 6.83 1.20 9.25
C PHE A 170 5.36 0.73 9.17
N ASP A 171 4.52 1.25 10.05
CA ASP A 171 3.11 0.87 10.13
C ASP A 171 2.24 1.69 9.16
N VAL A 172 1.30 1.00 8.52
CA VAL A 172 0.22 1.58 7.72
C VAL A 172 -1.03 1.60 8.61
N LEU A 173 -1.37 2.78 9.09
CA LEU A 173 -2.50 2.99 10.01
C LEU A 173 -3.81 3.06 9.24
N ALA A 174 -4.92 2.75 9.91
CA ALA A 174 -6.25 2.79 9.32
C ALA A 174 -6.63 4.18 8.76
N SER A 175 -6.12 5.25 9.38
CA SER A 175 -6.36 6.63 8.96
C SER A 175 -5.37 7.14 7.91
N ASP A 176 -4.38 6.35 7.52
CA ASP A 176 -3.40 6.82 6.55
C ASP A 176 -4.04 7.02 5.17
N THR A 177 -3.61 8.10 4.52
CA THR A 177 -3.88 8.39 3.12
C THR A 177 -2.63 8.14 2.30
N ILE A 178 -2.75 8.19 0.98
CA ILE A 178 -1.57 8.09 0.10
C ILE A 178 -0.52 9.15 0.44
N GLN A 179 -0.93 10.37 0.81
CA GLN A 179 -0.01 11.44 1.19
C GLN A 179 0.77 11.12 2.47
N THR A 180 0.08 10.63 3.51
CA THR A 180 0.79 10.27 4.76
C THR A 180 1.73 9.10 4.54
N LEU A 181 1.37 8.12 3.70
CA LEU A 181 2.26 7.04 3.29
C LEU A 181 3.47 7.54 2.49
N GLN A 182 3.29 8.50 1.58
CA GLN A 182 4.40 9.11 0.85
C GLN A 182 5.40 9.76 1.80
N HIS A 183 4.94 10.51 2.81
CA HIS A 183 5.82 11.13 3.80
C HIS A 183 6.54 10.10 4.68
N LYS A 184 5.82 9.09 5.19
CA LYS A 184 6.43 7.98 5.95
C LYS A 184 7.50 7.27 5.14
N ASN A 185 7.21 6.97 3.88
CA ASN A 185 8.14 6.33 2.97
C ASN A 185 9.35 7.22 2.67
N ALA A 186 9.16 8.52 2.43
CA ALA A 186 10.25 9.47 2.23
C ALA A 186 11.21 9.49 3.44
N LEU A 187 10.67 9.54 4.66
CA LEU A 187 11.48 9.45 5.89
C LEU A 187 12.24 8.12 5.99
N ALA A 188 11.58 6.99 5.68
CA ALA A 188 12.23 5.68 5.66
C ALA A 188 13.39 5.62 4.66
N GLN A 189 13.21 6.19 3.46
CA GLN A 189 14.26 6.27 2.43
C GLN A 189 15.45 7.13 2.89
N ILE A 190 15.18 8.30 3.47
CA ILE A 190 16.21 9.19 4.00
C ILE A 190 17.00 8.48 5.09
N GLN A 191 16.33 7.86 6.08
CA GLN A 191 17.00 7.12 7.16
C GLN A 191 17.87 5.98 6.64
N LEU A 192 17.40 5.23 5.64
CA LEU A 192 18.18 4.18 5.00
C LEU A 192 19.43 4.75 4.32
N LEU A 193 19.30 5.86 3.59
CA LEU A 193 20.43 6.48 2.90
C LEU A 193 21.43 7.07 3.89
N GLU A 194 21.00 7.87 4.86
CA GLU A 194 21.90 8.45 5.87
C GLU A 194 22.72 7.38 6.60
N LYS A 195 22.08 6.25 6.91
CA LYS A 195 22.73 5.12 7.59
C LYS A 195 23.70 4.35 6.69
N HIS A 196 23.36 4.12 5.42
CA HIS A 196 24.09 3.17 4.56
C HIS A 196 24.97 3.83 3.48
N LEU A 197 24.77 5.11 3.18
CA LEU A 197 25.56 5.84 2.18
C LEU A 197 27.07 5.85 2.48
N PRO A 198 27.56 6.02 3.73
CA PRO A 198 28.99 5.90 4.01
C PRO A 198 29.58 4.56 3.55
N ALA A 199 28.84 3.46 3.77
CA ALA A 199 29.29 2.13 3.40
C ALA A 199 29.24 1.88 1.88
N LEU A 200 28.22 2.44 1.22
CA LEU A 200 28.14 2.43 -0.24
C LEU A 200 29.33 3.13 -0.88
N LEU A 201 29.71 4.31 -0.36
CA LEU A 201 30.83 5.09 -0.89
C LEU A 201 32.20 4.40 -0.71
N ARG A 202 32.36 3.61 0.37
CA ARG A 202 33.55 2.78 0.61
C ARG A 202 33.54 1.47 -0.15
N GLY A 203 32.38 1.05 -0.68
CA GLY A 203 32.21 -0.24 -1.34
C GLY A 203 32.12 -1.42 -0.36
N ASP A 204 31.78 -1.18 0.91
CA ASP A 204 31.67 -2.19 1.97
C ASP A 204 30.23 -2.39 2.49
N ALA A 205 29.24 -1.81 1.80
CA ALA A 205 27.83 -2.01 2.13
C ALA A 205 27.45 -3.50 2.04
N PRO A 206 26.66 -4.03 3.00
CA PRO A 206 26.18 -5.40 2.92
C PRO A 206 25.25 -5.54 1.71
N LEU A 207 25.47 -6.54 0.87
CA LEU A 207 24.57 -6.91 -0.22
C LEU A 207 24.05 -8.31 0.04
N ARG A 208 22.73 -8.44 0.10
CA ARG A 208 22.05 -9.71 0.38
C ARG A 208 21.13 -10.06 -0.79
N PRO A 209 21.28 -11.23 -1.41
CA PRO A 209 20.30 -11.72 -2.38
C PRO A 209 18.91 -11.77 -1.75
N GLN A 210 17.88 -11.54 -2.57
CA GLN A 210 16.50 -11.74 -2.13
C GLN A 210 16.26 -13.25 -1.85
N PRO A 211 15.39 -13.61 -0.89
CA PRO A 211 15.10 -15.01 -0.56
C PRO A 211 14.68 -15.83 -1.79
N ALA A 212 15.39 -16.93 -2.06
CA ALA A 212 15.17 -17.77 -3.23
C ALA A 212 13.99 -18.75 -3.08
N ASP A 213 13.54 -18.97 -1.84
CA ASP A 213 12.39 -19.80 -1.47
C ASP A 213 11.05 -19.06 -1.58
N LEU A 214 11.06 -17.76 -1.87
CA LEU A 214 9.87 -16.95 -2.05
C LEU A 214 9.63 -16.64 -3.54
N GLU A 215 8.45 -17.00 -4.04
CA GLU A 215 8.03 -16.62 -5.39
C GLU A 215 7.81 -15.10 -5.51
N PRO A 216 8.40 -14.43 -6.51
CA PRO A 216 8.17 -13.02 -6.75
C PRO A 216 6.73 -12.72 -7.15
N THR A 217 6.14 -11.70 -6.54
CA THR A 217 4.80 -11.19 -6.91
C THR A 217 4.87 -9.75 -7.39
N TYR A 218 3.96 -9.36 -8.28
CA TYR A 218 4.01 -8.06 -8.94
C TYR A 218 2.69 -7.31 -8.83
N TYR A 219 2.77 -6.06 -8.40
CA TYR A 219 1.65 -5.14 -8.44
C TYR A 219 1.52 -4.46 -9.81
N PRO A 220 0.31 -4.40 -10.39
CA PRO A 220 0.09 -3.71 -11.65
C PRO A 220 0.15 -2.19 -11.50
N LYS A 221 0.53 -1.51 -12.58
CA LYS A 221 0.34 -0.05 -12.71
C LYS A 221 -1.14 0.27 -12.58
N ARG A 222 -1.45 1.29 -11.78
CA ARG A 222 -2.76 1.92 -11.69
C ARG A 222 -2.83 3.19 -12.55
N ILE A 223 -4.00 3.48 -13.08
CA ILE A 223 -4.32 4.65 -13.91
C ILE A 223 -5.49 5.43 -13.28
N PRO A 224 -5.74 6.70 -13.68
CA PRO A 224 -6.82 7.50 -13.10
C PRO A 224 -8.20 6.81 -13.13
N GLU A 225 -8.49 6.03 -14.16
CA GLU A 225 -9.75 5.29 -14.34
C GLU A 225 -9.97 4.23 -13.25
N ASP A 226 -8.89 3.74 -12.63
CA ASP A 226 -8.96 2.83 -11.48
C ASP A 226 -9.43 3.53 -10.20
N GLY A 227 -9.69 4.84 -10.22
CA GLY A 227 -10.32 5.60 -9.14
C GLY A 227 -11.83 5.46 -9.08
N VAL A 228 -12.46 4.74 -10.01
CA VAL A 228 -13.93 4.61 -10.04
C VAL A 228 -14.45 3.83 -8.83
N VAL A 229 -15.51 4.36 -8.21
CA VAL A 229 -16.19 3.74 -7.07
C VAL A 229 -17.24 2.74 -7.57
N ASP A 230 -17.15 1.52 -7.05
CA ASP A 230 -18.24 0.54 -7.10
C ASP A 230 -19.02 0.63 -5.79
N TRP A 231 -20.21 1.20 -5.82
CA TRP A 231 -21.07 1.36 -4.65
C TRP A 231 -21.64 0.04 -4.12
N SER A 232 -21.52 -1.06 -4.88
CA SER A 232 -21.84 -2.39 -4.37
C SER A 232 -20.76 -2.96 -3.44
N ASP A 233 -19.55 -2.38 -3.42
CA ASP A 233 -18.52 -2.72 -2.46
C ASP A 233 -18.90 -2.26 -1.03
N SER A 234 -18.19 -2.81 -0.03
CA SER A 234 -18.35 -2.36 1.36
C SER A 234 -17.85 -0.93 1.57
N ALA A 235 -18.44 -0.21 2.55
CA ALA A 235 -18.02 1.13 2.93
C ALA A 235 -16.52 1.19 3.28
N CYS A 236 -15.98 0.15 3.94
CA CYS A 236 -14.56 0.04 4.26
C CYS A 236 -13.66 -0.20 3.03
N ARG A 237 -14.17 -0.81 1.95
CA ARG A 237 -13.42 -0.97 0.69
C ARG A 237 -13.40 0.33 -0.11
N ILE A 238 -14.54 1.04 -0.13
CA ILE A 238 -14.65 2.38 -0.72
C ILE A 238 -13.75 3.37 0.01
N ASP A 239 -13.76 3.36 1.35
CA ASP A 239 -12.86 4.15 2.19
C ASP A 239 -11.38 3.98 1.81
N ARG A 240 -10.93 2.72 1.69
CA ARG A 240 -9.57 2.40 1.26
C ARG A 240 -9.27 2.96 -0.12
N LEU A 241 -10.20 2.86 -1.07
CA LEU A 241 -10.03 3.46 -2.39
C LEU A 241 -9.86 4.98 -2.29
N VAL A 242 -10.78 5.68 -1.60
CA VAL A 242 -10.70 7.14 -1.42
C VAL A 242 -9.37 7.54 -0.82
N ARG A 243 -8.94 6.91 0.29
CA ARG A 243 -7.65 7.21 0.94
C ARG A 243 -6.44 6.89 0.07
N ALA A 244 -6.49 5.82 -0.73
CA ALA A 244 -5.38 5.37 -1.56
C ALA A 244 -5.15 6.24 -2.81
N VAL A 245 -6.18 6.95 -3.28
CA VAL A 245 -6.09 7.78 -4.48
C VAL A 245 -6.46 9.25 -4.27
N THR A 246 -6.68 9.71 -3.04
CA THR A 246 -6.87 11.13 -2.73
C THR A 246 -5.61 11.96 -3.03
N ARG A 247 -5.69 13.28 -2.84
CA ARG A 247 -4.58 14.21 -3.13
C ARG A 247 -3.26 13.71 -2.49
N PRO A 248 -2.13 13.78 -3.21
CA PRO A 248 -1.93 14.46 -4.50
C PRO A 248 -2.33 13.65 -5.74
N TYR A 249 -2.97 12.49 -5.59
CA TYR A 249 -3.34 11.61 -6.71
C TYR A 249 -4.66 12.05 -7.37
N PRO A 250 -5.04 11.46 -8.53
CA PRO A 250 -6.18 11.92 -9.33
C PRO A 250 -7.56 11.89 -8.65
N GLY A 251 -7.71 11.23 -7.50
CA GLY A 251 -8.96 11.15 -6.73
C GLY A 251 -9.81 9.92 -7.07
N ALA A 252 -10.62 9.50 -6.10
CA ALA A 252 -11.71 8.57 -6.35
C ALA A 252 -12.86 9.32 -7.02
N PHE A 253 -13.68 8.65 -7.81
CA PHE A 253 -14.79 9.31 -8.49
C PHE A 253 -15.98 8.39 -8.77
N THR A 254 -17.12 9.02 -8.98
CA THR A 254 -18.37 8.37 -9.43
C THR A 254 -19.08 9.28 -10.45
N PHE A 255 -20.26 8.88 -10.90
CA PHE A 255 -21.08 9.67 -11.82
C PHE A 255 -22.49 9.84 -11.28
N ALA A 256 -23.01 11.06 -11.35
CA ALA A 256 -24.44 11.37 -11.16
C ALA A 256 -24.98 11.89 -12.50
N GLU A 257 -25.95 11.19 -13.10
CA GLU A 257 -26.53 11.57 -14.40
C GLU A 257 -25.46 11.82 -15.48
N GLY A 258 -24.45 10.95 -15.57
CA GLY A 258 -23.32 11.08 -16.50
C GLY A 258 -22.31 12.17 -16.15
N LYS A 259 -22.51 12.95 -15.08
CA LYS A 259 -21.57 13.98 -14.62
C LYS A 259 -20.62 13.42 -13.57
N LYS A 260 -19.31 13.63 -13.77
CA LYS A 260 -18.27 13.13 -12.87
C LYS A 260 -18.29 13.89 -11.53
N ILE A 261 -18.31 13.14 -10.43
CA ILE A 261 -18.18 13.64 -9.06
C ILE A 261 -16.90 13.04 -8.47
N MET A 262 -15.96 13.89 -8.06
CA MET A 262 -14.75 13.50 -7.36
C MET A 262 -15.02 13.38 -5.86
N ILE A 263 -14.41 12.38 -5.23
CA ILE A 263 -14.51 12.11 -3.79
C ILE A 263 -13.08 12.18 -3.23
N TRP A 264 -12.83 13.18 -2.40
CA TRP A 264 -11.50 13.47 -1.84
C TRP A 264 -11.35 12.94 -0.43
N GLU A 265 -12.42 12.99 0.36
CA GLU A 265 -12.40 12.55 1.76
C GLU A 265 -13.77 12.00 2.17
N GLY A 266 -13.73 10.95 2.98
CA GLY A 266 -14.90 10.42 3.64
C GLY A 266 -14.52 9.48 4.77
N SER A 267 -15.50 8.74 5.27
CA SER A 267 -15.28 7.65 6.21
C SER A 267 -16.50 6.72 6.23
N PRO A 268 -16.33 5.44 6.56
CA PRO A 268 -17.47 4.58 6.89
C PRO A 268 -18.29 5.25 8.02
N PHE A 269 -19.62 5.32 7.87
CA PHE A 269 -20.45 6.16 8.74
C PHE A 269 -20.85 5.44 10.04
N ASP A 270 -21.75 4.46 9.94
CA ASP A 270 -22.22 3.68 11.07
C ASP A 270 -22.82 2.35 10.58
N ARG A 271 -22.59 1.26 11.31
CA ARG A 271 -23.03 -0.10 10.94
C ARG A 271 -24.44 -0.45 11.42
N HIS A 272 -24.91 0.25 12.46
CA HIS A 272 -26.14 -0.02 13.18
C HIS A 272 -27.27 0.88 12.68
N LEU A 273 -26.97 2.13 12.30
CA LEU A 273 -27.91 3.03 11.66
C LEU A 273 -28.31 2.49 10.28
N LYS A 274 -29.48 1.84 10.25
CA LYS A 274 -30.06 1.32 9.00
C LYS A 274 -30.69 2.45 8.22
N LEU A 275 -30.18 2.67 7.02
CA LEU A 275 -30.70 3.65 6.07
C LEU A 275 -31.45 2.89 4.98
N SER A 276 -32.68 3.30 4.71
CA SER A 276 -33.48 2.71 3.63
C SER A 276 -33.07 3.36 2.31
N ALA A 277 -32.03 2.82 1.69
CA ALA A 277 -31.48 3.25 0.40
C ALA A 277 -30.86 2.05 -0.32
N ALA A 278 -30.78 2.08 -1.64
CA ALA A 278 -30.04 1.08 -2.42
C ALA A 278 -28.56 1.46 -2.55
N PRO A 279 -27.64 0.50 -2.78
CA PRO A 279 -26.24 0.81 -3.09
C PRO A 279 -26.11 1.87 -4.20
N GLY A 280 -25.36 2.94 -3.89
CA GLY A 280 -25.13 4.10 -4.75
C GLY A 280 -26.16 5.23 -4.61
N GLU A 281 -27.21 5.04 -3.81
CA GLU A 281 -28.19 6.08 -3.52
C GLU A 281 -27.72 6.97 -2.35
N ILE A 282 -27.92 8.29 -2.48
CA ILE A 282 -27.70 9.25 -1.41
C ILE A 282 -28.79 9.06 -0.34
N ALA A 283 -28.44 8.46 0.77
CA ALA A 283 -29.34 8.17 1.88
C ALA A 283 -29.73 9.42 2.69
N ALA A 284 -28.82 10.38 2.81
CA ALA A 284 -29.02 11.65 3.49
C ALA A 284 -28.06 12.71 2.95
N ALA A 285 -28.51 13.96 2.87
CA ALA A 285 -27.68 15.12 2.57
C ALA A 285 -27.81 16.15 3.70
N PHE A 286 -26.70 16.76 4.10
CA PHE A 286 -26.63 17.66 5.24
C PHE A 286 -26.44 19.12 4.80
N HIS A 287 -26.77 20.07 5.68
CA HIS A 287 -26.71 21.51 5.40
C HIS A 287 -25.27 22.03 5.21
N ASP A 288 -24.27 21.31 5.70
CA ASP A 288 -22.84 21.61 5.50
C ASP A 288 -22.32 21.13 4.13
N GLY A 289 -23.18 20.51 3.31
CA GLY A 289 -22.83 20.00 1.99
C GLY A 289 -22.22 18.60 2.00
N THR A 290 -22.04 17.99 3.16
CA THR A 290 -21.67 16.58 3.28
C THR A 290 -22.90 15.67 3.12
N PHE A 291 -22.68 14.39 2.81
CA PHE A 291 -23.79 13.47 2.56
C PHE A 291 -23.41 12.00 2.73
N LEU A 292 -24.41 11.16 2.97
CA LEU A 292 -24.28 9.71 3.12
C LEU A 292 -24.73 9.02 1.85
N VAL A 293 -23.91 8.08 1.39
CA VAL A 293 -24.26 7.20 0.27
C VAL A 293 -24.31 5.78 0.78
N GLN A 294 -25.38 5.06 0.46
CA GLN A 294 -25.49 3.65 0.82
C GLN A 294 -24.49 2.82 0.01
N CYS A 295 -23.75 1.94 0.67
CA CYS A 295 -22.85 0.97 0.04
C CYS A 295 -23.45 -0.44 0.09
N GLY A 296 -22.67 -1.47 -0.28
CA GLY A 296 -23.13 -2.86 -0.22
C GLY A 296 -23.49 -3.36 1.18
N ASP A 297 -22.93 -2.74 2.22
CA ASP A 297 -23.17 -3.07 3.63
C ASP A 297 -23.85 -1.92 4.40
N PHE A 298 -23.12 -0.84 4.67
CA PHE A 298 -23.61 0.34 5.39
C PHE A 298 -23.16 1.61 4.68
N ALA A 299 -23.59 2.78 5.16
CA ALA A 299 -23.33 4.03 4.44
C ALA A 299 -21.88 4.52 4.59
N TYR A 300 -21.40 5.15 3.53
CA TYR A 300 -20.16 5.93 3.51
C TYR A 300 -20.48 7.42 3.56
N TRP A 301 -19.84 8.13 4.49
CA TRP A 301 -19.98 9.57 4.64
C TRP A 301 -18.95 10.29 3.77
N ILE A 302 -19.42 11.06 2.80
CA ILE A 302 -18.59 11.90 1.94
C ILE A 302 -18.49 13.28 2.56
N LYS A 303 -17.25 13.67 2.92
CA LYS A 303 -16.94 14.94 3.59
C LYS A 303 -16.48 15.99 2.58
N THR A 304 -15.54 15.62 1.73
CA THR A 304 -14.94 16.52 0.74
C THR A 304 -15.10 15.91 -0.64
N TRP A 305 -15.69 16.66 -1.55
CA TRP A 305 -16.01 16.24 -2.91
C TRP A 305 -15.94 17.43 -3.87
N GLU A 306 -15.88 17.15 -5.16
CA GLU A 306 -15.89 18.16 -6.21
C GLU A 306 -16.76 17.68 -7.37
N GLY A 307 -17.61 18.55 -7.89
CA GLY A 307 -18.54 18.22 -8.96
C GLY A 307 -18.80 19.43 -9.86
N PRO A 308 -19.65 19.27 -10.89
CA PRO A 308 -20.03 20.35 -11.78
C PRO A 308 -20.59 21.55 -11.01
N ALA A 309 -20.35 22.76 -11.53
CA ALA A 309 -20.89 23.98 -10.94
C ALA A 309 -22.41 23.88 -10.71
N GLY A 310 -22.85 24.22 -9.50
CA GLY A 310 -24.26 24.17 -9.10
C GLY A 310 -24.79 22.79 -8.72
N TRP A 311 -24.05 21.69 -8.94
CA TRP A 311 -24.47 20.37 -8.45
C TRP A 311 -24.48 20.36 -6.91
N ARG A 312 -25.50 19.74 -6.33
CA ARG A 312 -25.64 19.56 -4.88
C ARG A 312 -26.22 18.17 -4.62
N PRO A 313 -25.74 17.45 -3.59
CA PRO A 313 -26.28 16.16 -3.23
C PRO A 313 -27.72 16.32 -2.71
N GLN A 314 -28.65 15.52 -3.22
CA GLN A 314 -30.00 15.42 -2.70
C GLN A 314 -30.30 13.98 -2.27
N LYS A 315 -31.08 13.80 -1.21
CA LYS A 315 -31.53 12.48 -0.80
C LYS A 315 -32.32 11.82 -1.95
N GLY A 316 -31.98 10.57 -2.26
CA GLY A 316 -32.57 9.81 -3.35
C GLY A 316 -31.84 9.96 -4.70
N ASP A 317 -30.89 10.91 -4.82
CA ASP A 317 -29.99 10.94 -5.97
C ASP A 317 -29.21 9.64 -6.05
N ARG A 318 -28.94 9.18 -7.27
CA ARG A 318 -28.26 7.92 -7.50
C ARG A 318 -26.98 8.10 -8.29
N PHE A 319 -25.92 7.51 -7.75
CA PHE A 319 -24.66 7.36 -8.43
C PHE A 319 -24.59 6.08 -9.24
N GLU A 320 -23.82 6.15 -10.33
CA GLU A 320 -23.45 4.98 -11.10
C GLU A 320 -22.45 4.12 -10.34
N SER A 321 -22.76 2.83 -10.22
CA SER A 321 -21.85 1.81 -9.70
C SER A 321 -21.11 1.16 -10.85
N ARG A 322 -19.78 1.29 -10.90
CA ARG A 322 -18.97 0.68 -11.97
C ARG A 322 -17.86 -0.18 -11.37
N PRO A 323 -17.73 -1.45 -11.78
CA PRO A 323 -16.67 -2.33 -11.29
C PRO A 323 -15.29 -1.75 -11.56
N ASN A 324 -14.42 -1.81 -10.54
CA ASN A 324 -13.09 -1.27 -10.64
C ASN A 324 -12.13 -2.27 -11.35
N PRO A 325 -11.59 -1.93 -12.54
CA PRO A 325 -10.89 -2.89 -13.39
C PRO A 325 -9.53 -3.33 -12.84
N SER A 326 -8.91 -2.52 -11.98
CA SER A 326 -7.61 -2.83 -11.39
C SER A 326 -7.60 -4.08 -10.52
N TRP A 327 -8.72 -4.40 -9.85
CA TRP A 327 -8.81 -5.61 -9.02
C TRP A 327 -8.77 -6.87 -9.86
N LYS A 328 -9.52 -6.91 -10.97
CA LYS A 328 -9.46 -8.02 -11.93
C LYS A 328 -8.06 -8.22 -12.49
N LYS A 329 -7.34 -7.13 -12.74
CA LYS A 329 -5.94 -7.16 -13.20
C LYS A 329 -4.99 -7.71 -12.14
N LEU A 330 -5.18 -7.33 -10.87
CA LEU A 330 -4.39 -7.87 -9.77
C LEU A 330 -4.67 -9.38 -9.59
N GLU A 331 -5.94 -9.77 -9.61
CA GLU A 331 -6.38 -11.16 -9.49
C GLU A 331 -5.82 -12.04 -10.62
N SER A 332 -5.83 -11.57 -11.86
CA SER A 332 -5.26 -12.33 -12.98
C SER A 332 -3.74 -12.52 -12.86
N MET A 333 -3.01 -11.50 -12.37
CA MET A 333 -1.58 -11.61 -12.10
C MET A 333 -1.27 -12.59 -10.96
N ARG A 334 -2.15 -12.62 -9.94
CA ARG A 334 -2.05 -13.56 -8.82
C ARG A 334 -2.28 -15.00 -9.24
N VAL A 335 -3.31 -15.26 -10.05
CA VAL A 335 -3.58 -16.61 -10.59
C VAL A 335 -2.43 -17.08 -11.50
N ALA A 336 -1.91 -16.21 -12.37
CA ALA A 336 -0.78 -16.54 -13.23
C ALA A 336 0.52 -16.82 -12.46
N GLY A 337 0.71 -16.18 -11.30
CA GLY A 337 1.84 -16.39 -10.41
C GLY A 337 1.64 -17.49 -9.37
N GLY A 338 0.57 -18.30 -9.48
CA GLY A 338 0.28 -19.37 -8.53
C GLY A 338 -0.05 -18.91 -7.11
N SER A 339 -0.32 -17.60 -6.90
CA SER A 339 -0.73 -17.11 -5.59
C SER A 339 -2.21 -17.38 -5.36
N GLU A 340 -2.54 -17.83 -4.16
CA GLU A 340 -3.91 -18.21 -3.79
C GLU A 340 -4.90 -17.06 -4.03
N PRO A 341 -6.11 -17.37 -4.55
CA PRO A 341 -7.14 -16.36 -4.72
C PRO A 341 -7.51 -15.73 -3.37
N PRO A 342 -8.00 -14.47 -3.36
CA PRO A 342 -8.49 -13.86 -2.13
C PRO A 342 -9.64 -14.68 -1.54
N PHE A 343 -9.80 -14.61 -0.23
CA PHE A 343 -10.91 -15.25 0.47
C PHE A 343 -12.26 -14.78 -0.09
N THR A 344 -13.14 -15.73 -0.41
CA THR A 344 -14.56 -15.49 -0.69
C THR A 344 -15.39 -16.52 0.10
N PHE A 345 -16.61 -16.15 0.52
CA PHE A 345 -17.49 -17.11 1.20
C PHE A 345 -17.83 -18.32 0.32
N GLU A 346 -17.97 -18.11 -0.99
CA GLU A 346 -18.19 -19.20 -1.96
C GLU A 346 -16.98 -20.13 -2.04
N GLY A 347 -15.77 -19.58 -2.18
CA GLY A 347 -14.53 -20.36 -2.22
C GLY A 347 -14.29 -21.10 -0.91
N TYR A 348 -14.63 -20.50 0.23
CA TYR A 348 -14.57 -21.18 1.51
C TYR A 348 -15.58 -22.34 1.62
N GLY A 349 -16.79 -22.18 1.09
CA GLY A 349 -17.75 -23.27 0.98
C GLY A 349 -17.22 -24.43 0.12
N GLN A 350 -16.56 -24.12 -1.01
CA GLN A 350 -15.91 -25.13 -1.85
C GLN A 350 -14.78 -25.87 -1.11
N LEU A 351 -14.00 -25.16 -0.29
CA LEU A 351 -12.98 -25.78 0.57
C LEU A 351 -13.60 -26.76 1.58
N LEU A 352 -14.69 -26.37 2.25
CA LEU A 352 -15.38 -27.24 3.21
C LEU A 352 -15.93 -28.50 2.53
N GLU A 353 -16.53 -28.36 1.35
CA GLU A 353 -17.01 -29.52 0.57
C GLU A 353 -15.87 -30.42 0.10
N ALA A 354 -14.73 -29.85 -0.30
CA ALA A 354 -13.55 -30.63 -0.65
C ALA A 354 -12.97 -31.40 0.54
N LEU A 355 -12.89 -30.78 1.72
CA LEU A 355 -12.46 -31.44 2.96
C LEU A 355 -13.40 -32.59 3.33
N LYS A 356 -14.71 -32.35 3.26
CA LYS A 356 -15.74 -33.36 3.54
C LYS A 356 -15.65 -34.53 2.58
N SER A 357 -15.55 -34.24 1.27
CA SER A 357 -15.43 -35.25 0.21
C SER A 357 -14.12 -36.05 0.32
N GLY A 358 -13.06 -35.42 0.82
CA GLY A 358 -11.78 -36.06 1.15
C GLY A 358 -11.80 -36.90 2.43
N GLY A 359 -12.91 -36.94 3.16
CA GLY A 359 -13.06 -37.72 4.40
C GLY A 359 -12.45 -37.07 5.64
N TYR A 360 -12.06 -35.80 5.56
CA TYR A 360 -11.50 -35.09 6.71
C TYR A 360 -12.58 -34.78 7.75
N ARG A 361 -12.19 -34.80 9.04
CA ARG A 361 -13.05 -34.41 10.16
C ARG A 361 -12.47 -33.20 10.88
N SER A 362 -13.31 -32.26 11.31
CA SER A 362 -12.83 -31.16 12.15
C SER A 362 -12.37 -31.63 13.53
N THR A 363 -11.34 -31.00 14.07
CA THR A 363 -11.01 -31.01 15.49
C THR A 363 -10.99 -29.58 16.06
N LEU A 364 -11.27 -29.43 17.35
CA LEU A 364 -11.15 -28.15 18.03
C LEU A 364 -9.68 -27.89 18.41
N PHE A 365 -9.29 -26.62 18.51
CA PHE A 365 -7.91 -26.22 18.83
C PHE A 365 -7.40 -26.81 20.15
N GLN A 366 -8.28 -26.96 21.14
CA GLN A 366 -7.95 -27.54 22.45
C GLN A 366 -7.99 -29.08 22.46
N GLU A 367 -8.59 -29.69 21.45
CA GLU A 367 -8.80 -31.14 21.32
C GLU A 367 -7.86 -31.76 20.27
N ASP A 368 -6.97 -30.96 19.69
CA ASP A 368 -6.07 -31.44 18.65
C ASP A 368 -5.00 -32.36 19.23
N ASP A 369 -5.02 -33.61 18.76
CA ASP A 369 -4.11 -34.69 19.13
C ASP A 369 -3.11 -35.01 18.01
N GLY A 370 -3.15 -34.28 16.89
CA GLY A 370 -2.30 -34.50 15.72
C GLY A 370 -2.68 -35.74 14.91
N ALA A 371 -3.87 -36.31 15.10
CA ALA A 371 -4.31 -37.48 14.36
C ALA A 371 -4.50 -37.19 12.86
N GLU A 372 -4.11 -38.15 12.01
CA GLU A 372 -4.31 -38.06 10.56
C GLU A 372 -5.80 -37.99 10.18
N GLY A 373 -6.09 -37.30 9.07
CA GLY A 373 -7.46 -37.09 8.60
C GLY A 373 -8.27 -36.08 9.42
N ARG A 374 -7.63 -35.35 10.34
CA ARG A 374 -8.26 -34.20 11.03
C ARG A 374 -7.85 -32.89 10.40
N VAL A 375 -8.78 -31.93 10.39
CA VAL A 375 -8.53 -30.55 9.99
C VAL A 375 -8.84 -29.62 11.16
N LEU A 376 -7.94 -28.67 11.38
CA LEU A 376 -8.11 -27.63 12.38
C LEU A 376 -8.59 -26.35 11.67
N LEU A 377 -9.81 -25.93 11.99
CA LEU A 377 -10.35 -24.65 11.55
C LEU A 377 -10.26 -23.66 12.72
N ARG A 378 -9.44 -22.62 12.53
CA ARG A 378 -9.21 -21.56 13.52
C ARG A 378 -9.46 -20.20 12.88
N HIS A 379 -10.25 -19.38 13.55
CA HIS A 379 -10.61 -18.03 13.11
C HIS A 379 -10.26 -17.00 14.18
N ASP A 380 -9.44 -16.05 13.79
CA ASP A 380 -9.09 -14.87 14.58
C ASP A 380 -10.00 -13.71 14.15
N ILE A 381 -10.93 -13.31 15.02
CA ILE A 381 -12.00 -12.38 14.68
C ILE A 381 -11.58 -10.95 15.04
N ASP A 382 -10.92 -10.28 14.10
CA ASP A 382 -10.43 -8.92 14.36
C ASP A 382 -11.44 -7.81 14.04
N LYS A 383 -12.49 -8.11 13.26
CA LYS A 383 -13.28 -7.06 12.59
C LYS A 383 -14.79 -7.17 12.78
N ASP A 384 -15.38 -8.32 12.47
CA ASP A 384 -16.84 -8.44 12.32
C ASP A 384 -17.36 -9.79 12.84
N PRO A 385 -17.99 -9.81 14.03
CA PRO A 385 -18.63 -11.00 14.58
C PRO A 385 -19.79 -11.54 13.73
N ILE A 386 -20.47 -10.72 12.93
CA ILE A 386 -21.56 -11.15 12.06
C ILE A 386 -21.00 -11.93 10.86
N ALA A 387 -19.91 -11.44 10.25
CA ALA A 387 -19.19 -12.18 9.23
C ALA A 387 -18.64 -13.51 9.78
N ALA A 388 -18.15 -13.53 11.01
CA ALA A 388 -17.73 -14.75 11.70
C ALA A 388 -18.89 -15.74 11.87
N LEU A 389 -20.09 -15.27 12.23
CA LEU A 389 -21.27 -16.12 12.34
C LEU A 389 -21.63 -16.76 11.00
N ARG A 390 -21.51 -16.03 9.88
CA ARG A 390 -21.75 -16.59 8.54
C ARG A 390 -20.77 -17.72 8.19
N LEU A 391 -19.52 -17.65 8.67
CA LEU A 391 -18.56 -18.75 8.53
C LEU A 391 -19.00 -19.96 9.36
N ALA A 392 -19.38 -19.72 10.63
CA ALA A 392 -19.81 -20.78 11.54
C ALA A 392 -21.05 -21.51 11.00
N GLU A 393 -22.01 -20.79 10.43
CA GLU A 393 -23.18 -21.38 9.78
C GLU A 393 -22.79 -22.30 8.60
N ALA A 394 -21.83 -21.88 7.77
CA ALA A 394 -21.35 -22.68 6.65
C ALA A 394 -20.59 -23.93 7.11
N GLU A 395 -19.72 -23.79 8.12
CA GLU A 395 -18.99 -24.91 8.72
C GLU A 395 -19.93 -25.93 9.36
N ALA A 396 -20.88 -25.47 10.19
CA ALA A 396 -21.87 -26.32 10.82
C ALA A 396 -22.74 -27.04 9.78
N GLY A 397 -23.15 -26.34 8.71
CA GLY A 397 -23.87 -26.94 7.57
C GLY A 397 -23.06 -28.02 6.84
N ALA A 398 -21.74 -27.87 6.77
CA ALA A 398 -20.83 -28.87 6.21
C ALA A 398 -20.49 -30.01 7.20
N GLY A 399 -20.84 -29.88 8.48
CA GLY A 399 -20.56 -30.85 9.55
C GLY A 399 -19.20 -30.66 10.24
N PHE A 400 -18.59 -29.48 10.10
CA PHE A 400 -17.33 -29.12 10.76
C PHE A 400 -17.59 -28.30 12.04
N ARG A 401 -16.72 -28.50 13.03
CA ARG A 401 -16.53 -27.63 14.19
C ARG A 401 -15.26 -26.81 14.02
N ALA A 402 -15.22 -25.63 14.60
CA ALA A 402 -14.09 -24.71 14.48
C ALA A 402 -13.87 -23.95 15.78
N SER A 403 -12.76 -23.21 15.85
CA SER A 403 -12.38 -22.41 17.02
C SER A 403 -12.33 -20.93 16.65
N TYR A 404 -13.15 -20.13 17.30
CA TYR A 404 -13.30 -18.69 17.06
C TYR A 404 -12.73 -17.88 18.22
N PHE A 405 -11.79 -16.99 17.93
CA PHE A 405 -11.12 -16.17 18.93
C PHE A 405 -11.50 -14.69 18.76
N PHE A 406 -12.07 -14.08 19.80
CA PHE A 406 -12.53 -12.68 19.75
C PHE A 406 -11.64 -11.76 20.59
N LEU A 407 -11.38 -10.56 20.07
CA LEU A 407 -10.71 -9.49 20.78
C LEU A 407 -11.65 -8.92 21.84
N LEU A 408 -11.21 -8.88 23.11
CA LEU A 408 -11.93 -8.19 24.18
C LEU A 408 -12.06 -6.69 23.92
N ARG A 409 -11.03 -6.10 23.29
CA ARG A 409 -10.97 -4.69 22.93
C ARG A 409 -10.72 -4.57 21.44
N CYS A 410 -11.80 -4.35 20.70
CA CYS A 410 -11.75 -4.07 19.28
C CYS A 410 -12.36 -2.69 19.02
N PRO A 411 -11.72 -1.81 18.24
CA PRO A 411 -12.35 -0.57 17.77
C PRO A 411 -13.60 -0.84 16.91
N LEU A 412 -13.69 -2.06 16.37
CA LEU A 412 -14.74 -2.48 15.46
C LEU A 412 -15.84 -3.29 16.13
N TYR A 413 -15.74 -3.80 17.34
CA TYR A 413 -16.90 -4.41 17.98
C TYR A 413 -16.67 -4.52 19.49
N SER A 414 -17.76 -4.62 20.24
CA SER A 414 -17.70 -4.87 21.67
C SER A 414 -18.28 -6.24 21.97
N VAL A 415 -17.49 -7.10 22.61
CA VAL A 415 -17.96 -8.38 23.16
C VAL A 415 -18.87 -8.21 24.38
N LEU A 416 -19.16 -6.97 24.78
CA LEU A 416 -20.03 -6.65 25.91
C LEU A 416 -21.38 -6.08 25.46
N GLU A 417 -21.50 -5.67 24.19
CA GLU A 417 -22.74 -5.14 23.63
C GLU A 417 -23.54 -6.25 22.93
N PRO A 418 -24.89 -6.17 22.89
CA PRO A 418 -25.73 -7.17 22.25
C PRO A 418 -25.29 -7.54 20.83
N GLU A 419 -24.92 -6.54 20.02
CA GLU A 419 -24.56 -6.75 18.62
C GLU A 419 -23.25 -7.52 18.42
N GLY A 420 -22.36 -7.53 19.42
CA GLY A 420 -21.18 -8.39 19.43
C GLY A 420 -21.44 -9.72 20.14
N VAL A 421 -22.17 -9.71 21.25
CA VAL A 421 -22.46 -10.90 22.07
C VAL A 421 -23.37 -11.89 21.35
N GLU A 422 -24.40 -11.42 20.64
CA GLU A 422 -25.38 -12.27 19.98
C GLU A 422 -24.74 -13.17 18.90
N PRO A 423 -23.93 -12.65 17.95
CA PRO A 423 -23.19 -13.50 17.03
C PRO A 423 -22.26 -14.49 17.74
N ILE A 424 -21.56 -14.06 18.79
CA ILE A 424 -20.66 -14.93 19.57
C ILE A 424 -21.43 -16.10 20.21
N ARG A 425 -22.59 -15.81 20.80
CA ARG A 425 -23.47 -16.84 21.38
C ARG A 425 -24.04 -17.77 20.32
N ALA A 426 -24.42 -17.23 19.15
CA ALA A 426 -24.90 -18.03 18.03
C ALA A 426 -23.81 -18.99 17.50
N ILE A 427 -22.57 -18.51 17.36
CA ILE A 427 -21.41 -19.34 16.99
C ILE A 427 -21.20 -20.48 17.99
N ALA A 428 -21.24 -20.18 19.29
CA ALA A 428 -21.15 -21.22 20.32
C ALA A 428 -22.33 -22.21 20.26
N GLY A 429 -23.54 -21.71 19.99
CA GLY A 429 -24.76 -22.52 19.86
C GLY A 429 -24.75 -23.48 18.66
N LEU A 430 -23.96 -23.17 17.63
CA LEU A 430 -23.71 -24.05 16.48
C LEU A 430 -22.70 -25.17 16.77
N GLY A 431 -22.12 -25.21 17.98
CA GLY A 431 -21.18 -26.26 18.41
C GLY A 431 -19.70 -25.94 18.16
N HIS A 432 -19.38 -24.70 17.80
CA HIS A 432 -18.00 -24.22 17.70
C HIS A 432 -17.45 -23.83 19.07
N SER A 433 -16.12 -23.84 19.22
CA SER A 433 -15.48 -23.30 20.41
C SER A 433 -15.26 -21.79 20.26
N VAL A 434 -15.45 -21.07 21.36
CA VAL A 434 -15.22 -19.63 21.43
C VAL A 434 -14.15 -19.36 22.48
N GLY A 435 -13.13 -18.59 22.10
CA GLY A 435 -12.04 -18.16 22.96
C GLY A 435 -11.74 -16.69 22.81
N LEU A 436 -10.70 -16.24 23.52
CA LEU A 436 -10.22 -14.87 23.44
C LEU A 436 -8.99 -14.80 22.54
N HIS A 437 -9.02 -13.87 21.60
CA HIS A 437 -7.88 -13.50 20.77
C HIS A 437 -6.87 -12.71 21.59
N CYS A 438 -5.57 -12.95 21.38
CA CYS A 438 -4.53 -12.18 22.03
C CYS A 438 -4.58 -10.72 21.55
N ASP A 439 -4.68 -9.76 22.47
CA ASP A 439 -4.68 -8.33 22.18
C ASP A 439 -3.22 -7.84 22.08
N GLU A 440 -2.73 -7.56 20.86
CA GLU A 440 -1.36 -7.08 20.62
C GLU A 440 -1.03 -5.78 21.38
N TRP A 441 -2.03 -5.00 21.84
CA TRP A 441 -1.79 -3.86 22.73
C TRP A 441 -1.11 -4.23 24.04
N ARG A 442 -1.26 -5.48 24.51
CA ARG A 442 -0.50 -5.98 25.67
C ARG A 442 0.96 -6.31 25.33
N MET A 443 1.24 -6.76 24.10
CA MET A 443 2.59 -7.09 23.64
C MET A 443 3.46 -5.83 23.47
N LEU A 444 2.89 -4.73 22.96
CA LEU A 444 3.61 -3.46 22.75
C LEU A 444 4.03 -2.77 24.06
N ARG A 445 3.45 -3.13 25.22
CA ARG A 445 3.82 -2.58 26.55
C ARG A 445 4.73 -3.50 27.36
N GLY A 446 5.22 -4.61 26.82
CA GLY A 446 6.13 -5.50 27.55
C GLY A 446 5.53 -6.12 28.82
N GLN A 447 4.20 -6.15 28.95
CA GLN A 447 3.54 -6.86 30.04
C GLN A 447 3.20 -8.28 29.58
N LEU A 448 4.24 -9.12 29.56
CA LEU A 448 4.06 -10.56 29.71
C LEU A 448 3.38 -10.83 31.06
N CYS A 449 2.54 -11.86 31.04
CA CYS A 449 1.85 -12.45 32.17
C CYS A 449 2.69 -12.45 33.46
N ASP A 450 2.18 -11.75 34.46
CA ASP A 450 2.18 -12.26 35.82
C ASP A 450 0.75 -12.10 36.36
N ARG A 451 0.16 -13.26 36.68
CA ARG A 451 -1.17 -13.55 37.26
C ARG A 451 -2.29 -13.91 36.30
#